data_AF-A0A354M6M1-F1
#
_entry.id   AF-A0A354M6M1-F1
#
_cell.length_a   1.000
_cell.length_b   1.000
_cell.length_c   1.000
_cell.angle_alpha   90.00
_cell.angle_beta   90.00
_cell.angle_gamma   90.00
#
_symmetry.space_group_name_H-M   'P 1'
#
loop_
_entity.id
_entity.type
_entity.pdbx_description
1 polymer ?
#
loop_
_entity_poly.entity_id
_entity_poly.type
_entity_poly.pdbx_seq_one_letter_code
_entity_poly.pdbx_strand_id
1 'polypeptide(L)'
;MTEAQKQKLLLPFPASDIEWRTAYTNAEKTKGFAVPFVNSRAIQERLDEIFGPENWQNEFTVAPSAEGKSSAYVCAISVYSPERKEWIKKSDGSGATDIEPVKGGLSGALKRAASVLGIGRYLYSLEGKWVYIKPRGSSFVIQESEYKGLAVHYNQQMAARKKAQKAGNAPAEPPKTETAPKAAEPQKPQENTAGIKFRVVKSVVRNGAKGTQTALTLETPQNQLITGYMQGNPELRDGQIICNVKIEERESATIGKYNIIRGFEKAA
;
A
#
# COMPACT_ATOMS: atom_id res chain seq x y z
N MET A 1 -0.90 -26.74 -3.70
CA MET A 1 0.18 -25.83 -4.00
C MET A 1 1.49 -26.52 -3.68
N THR A 2 2.10 -27.10 -4.72
CA THR A 2 3.46 -27.64 -4.68
C THR A 2 4.49 -26.50 -4.59
N GLU A 3 5.74 -26.77 -4.24
CA GLU A 3 6.81 -25.75 -4.24
C GLU A 3 7.01 -25.10 -5.62
N ALA A 4 6.91 -25.88 -6.70
CA ALA A 4 6.99 -25.35 -8.06
C ALA A 4 5.86 -24.35 -8.35
N GLN A 5 4.63 -24.63 -7.91
CA GLN A 5 3.51 -23.70 -8.05
C GLN A 5 3.73 -22.42 -7.23
N LYS A 6 4.29 -22.53 -6.01
CA LYS A 6 4.65 -21.35 -5.20
C LYS A 6 5.61 -20.43 -5.95
N GLN A 7 6.67 -21.00 -6.53
CA GLN A 7 7.66 -20.21 -7.28
C GLN A 7 7.03 -19.51 -8.49
N LYS A 8 6.12 -20.19 -9.22
CA LYS A 8 5.40 -19.57 -10.34
C LYS A 8 4.53 -18.38 -9.92
N LEU A 9 3.88 -18.43 -8.75
CA LEU A 9 3.09 -17.30 -8.24
C LEU A 9 3.93 -16.04 -8.00
N LEU A 10 5.18 -16.22 -7.58
CA LEU A 10 6.11 -15.13 -7.26
C LEU A 10 6.75 -14.49 -8.49
N LEU A 11 6.62 -15.09 -9.68
CA LEU A 11 7.22 -14.54 -10.89
C LEU A 11 6.64 -13.17 -11.21
N PRO A 12 7.45 -12.23 -11.73
CA PRO A 12 6.92 -10.99 -12.27
C PRO A 12 5.88 -11.22 -13.38
N PHE A 13 5.02 -10.22 -13.60
CA PHE A 13 4.12 -10.19 -14.75
C PHE A 13 4.87 -9.66 -15.97
N PRO A 14 4.51 -10.05 -17.20
CA PRO A 14 5.03 -9.37 -18.37
C PRO A 14 4.57 -7.90 -18.36
N ALA A 15 5.35 -7.01 -18.97
CA ALA A 15 5.03 -5.58 -19.02
C ALA A 15 3.67 -5.28 -19.68
N SER A 16 3.16 -6.19 -20.53
CA SER A 16 1.83 -6.12 -21.15
C SER A 16 0.68 -6.18 -20.15
N ASP A 17 0.89 -6.85 -19.01
CA ASP A 17 -0.13 -7.04 -17.98
C ASP A 17 0.01 -5.99 -16.86
N ILE A 18 1.02 -5.13 -16.95
CA ILE A 18 1.24 -4.03 -16.02
C ILE A 18 0.47 -2.82 -16.50
N GLU A 19 -0.49 -2.41 -15.68
CA GLU A 19 -1.20 -1.16 -15.83
C GLU A 19 -0.62 -0.09 -14.91
N TRP A 20 -0.91 1.17 -15.24
CA TRP A 20 -0.40 2.33 -14.52
C TRP A 20 -1.54 3.24 -14.14
N ARG A 21 -1.54 3.68 -12.87
CA ARG A 21 -2.48 4.68 -12.36
C ARG A 21 -1.74 5.84 -11.74
N THR A 22 -2.35 7.02 -11.79
CA THR A 22 -1.87 8.20 -11.08
C THR A 22 -2.22 8.06 -9.60
N ALA A 23 -1.21 8.01 -8.72
CA ALA A 23 -1.41 8.00 -7.27
C ALA A 23 -1.76 9.40 -6.75
N TYR A 24 -1.06 10.42 -7.24
CA TYR A 24 -1.28 11.83 -6.93
C TYR A 24 -0.74 12.71 -8.07
N THR A 25 -1.18 13.97 -8.12
CA THR A 25 -0.76 14.95 -9.12
C THR A 25 0.14 16.02 -8.51
N ASN A 26 0.90 16.72 -9.34
CA ASN A 26 1.53 17.98 -8.95
C ASN A 26 0.47 19.07 -8.72
N ALA A 27 0.90 20.20 -8.14
CA ALA A 27 0.02 21.34 -7.85
C ALA A 27 -0.66 21.88 -9.11
N GLU A 28 0.06 21.93 -10.23
CA GLU A 28 -0.43 22.43 -11.51
C GLU A 28 -1.33 21.42 -12.25
N LYS A 29 -1.46 20.18 -11.75
CA LYS A 29 -2.22 19.08 -12.36
C LYS A 29 -1.81 18.76 -13.81
N THR A 30 -0.55 19.01 -14.15
CA THR A 30 0.06 18.72 -15.46
C THR A 30 0.86 17.41 -15.45
N LYS A 31 1.27 16.93 -14.28
CA LYS A 31 2.00 15.68 -14.08
C LYS A 31 1.35 14.84 -12.99
N GLY A 32 1.44 13.52 -13.16
CA GLY A 32 0.97 12.52 -12.22
C GLY A 32 2.13 11.62 -11.78
N PHE A 33 2.13 11.21 -10.52
CA PHE A 33 3.02 10.15 -10.05
C PHE A 33 2.39 8.80 -10.38
N ALA A 34 2.88 8.15 -11.43
CA ALA A 34 2.36 6.87 -11.90
C ALA A 34 2.93 5.71 -11.09
N VAL A 35 2.04 4.84 -10.62
CA VAL A 35 2.39 3.61 -9.90
C VAL A 35 1.85 2.39 -10.65
N PRO A 36 2.63 1.29 -10.70
CA PRO A 36 2.23 0.10 -11.43
C PRO A 36 1.22 -0.71 -10.60
N PHE A 37 0.28 -1.35 -11.30
CA PHE A 37 -0.61 -2.34 -10.73
C PHE A 37 -0.95 -3.39 -11.79
N VAL A 38 -1.55 -4.50 -11.37
CA VAL A 38 -2.10 -5.52 -12.27
C VAL A 38 -3.61 -5.54 -12.12
N ASN A 39 -4.33 -5.79 -13.22
CA ASN A 39 -5.78 -5.95 -13.17
C ASN A 39 -6.19 -7.32 -12.62
N SER A 40 -7.46 -7.44 -12.27
CA SER A 40 -8.01 -8.70 -11.73
C SER A 40 -7.93 -9.86 -12.72
N ARG A 41 -8.01 -9.57 -14.03
CA ARG A 41 -8.03 -10.59 -15.10
C ARG A 41 -6.68 -11.29 -15.21
N ALA A 42 -5.57 -10.56 -15.23
CA ALA A 42 -4.24 -11.14 -15.28
C ALA A 42 -3.91 -11.97 -14.02
N ILE A 43 -4.47 -11.61 -12.85
CA ILE A 43 -4.37 -12.45 -11.65
C ILE A 43 -5.14 -13.77 -11.83
N GLN A 44 -6.36 -13.71 -12.35
CA GLN A 44 -7.20 -14.89 -12.59
C GLN A 44 -6.55 -15.82 -13.62
N GLU A 45 -6.07 -15.28 -14.74
CA GLU A 45 -5.37 -16.05 -15.78
C GLU A 45 -4.11 -16.73 -15.23
N ARG A 46 -3.35 -16.06 -14.37
CA ARG A 46 -2.20 -16.68 -13.70
C ARG A 46 -2.62 -17.83 -12.76
N LEU A 47 -3.71 -17.66 -12.03
CA LEU A 47 -4.23 -18.73 -11.17
C LEU A 47 -4.71 -19.92 -12.01
N ASP A 48 -5.41 -19.66 -13.12
CA ASP A 48 -5.83 -20.67 -14.09
C ASP A 48 -4.64 -21.40 -14.70
N GLU A 49 -3.58 -20.70 -15.09
CA GLU A 49 -2.37 -21.31 -15.66
C GLU A 49 -1.62 -22.21 -14.65
N ILE A 50 -1.56 -21.81 -13.38
CA ILE A 50 -0.76 -22.51 -12.36
C ILE A 50 -1.52 -23.68 -11.73
N PHE A 51 -2.82 -23.52 -11.48
CA PHE A 51 -3.64 -24.48 -10.76
C PHE A 51 -4.65 -25.19 -11.67
N GLY A 52 -5.05 -24.58 -12.78
CA GLY A 52 -6.25 -24.96 -13.53
C GLY A 52 -7.49 -24.29 -12.92
N PRO A 53 -8.49 -23.93 -13.75
CA PRO A 53 -9.67 -23.18 -13.31
C PRO A 53 -10.52 -23.91 -12.26
N GLU A 54 -10.38 -25.23 -12.15
CA GLU A 54 -11.11 -26.05 -11.16
C GLU A 54 -10.40 -26.16 -9.79
N ASN A 55 -9.13 -25.74 -9.69
CA ASN A 55 -8.30 -25.97 -8.50
C ASN A 55 -7.94 -24.68 -7.73
N TRP A 56 -8.66 -23.59 -7.99
CA TRP A 56 -8.67 -22.39 -7.17
C TRP A 56 -10.08 -21.80 -7.12
N GLN A 57 -10.38 -21.07 -6.05
CA GLN A 57 -11.65 -20.37 -5.89
C GLN A 57 -11.46 -19.04 -5.15
N ASN A 58 -12.38 -18.11 -5.33
CA ASN A 58 -12.46 -16.91 -4.53
C ASN A 58 -13.86 -16.69 -3.94
N GLU A 59 -13.88 -16.20 -2.71
CA GLU A 59 -15.10 -15.87 -1.96
C GLU A 59 -15.03 -14.39 -1.59
N PHE A 60 -16.12 -13.67 -1.80
CA PHE A 60 -16.23 -12.27 -1.39
C PHE A 60 -17.20 -12.12 -0.23
N THR A 61 -16.77 -11.36 0.78
CA THR A 61 -17.60 -10.96 1.91
C THR A 61 -17.65 -9.44 1.96
N VAL A 62 -18.84 -8.89 2.17
CA VAL A 62 -19.04 -7.44 2.35
C VAL A 62 -19.48 -7.20 3.78
N ALA A 63 -18.78 -6.29 4.47
CA ALA A 63 -19.07 -5.89 5.83
C ALA A 63 -19.20 -4.36 5.91
N PRO A 64 -19.92 -3.82 6.92
CA PRO A 64 -19.86 -2.40 7.24
C PRO A 64 -18.41 -2.00 7.56
N SER A 65 -17.97 -0.86 7.03
CA SER A 65 -16.67 -0.28 7.40
C SER A 65 -16.76 0.38 8.78
N ALA A 66 -15.67 0.34 9.56
CA ALA A 66 -15.51 1.18 10.75
C ALA A 66 -15.35 2.67 10.39
N GLU A 67 -15.05 2.97 9.11
CA GLU A 67 -14.87 4.31 8.57
C GLU A 67 -16.15 4.78 7.86
N GLY A 68 -16.98 5.53 8.60
CA GLY A 68 -18.16 6.20 8.05
C GLY A 68 -19.25 5.25 7.53
N LYS A 69 -20.14 5.76 6.67
CA LYS A 69 -21.19 4.97 5.98
C LYS A 69 -20.63 4.29 4.72
N SER A 70 -19.52 3.58 4.86
CA SER A 70 -18.87 2.86 3.74
C SER A 70 -18.87 1.35 3.97
N SER A 71 -18.51 0.59 2.95
CA SER A 71 -18.38 -0.87 3.00
C SER A 71 -16.91 -1.29 2.95
N ALA A 72 -16.58 -2.33 3.72
CA ALA A 72 -15.35 -3.09 3.60
C ALA A 72 -15.63 -4.35 2.78
N TYR A 73 -14.80 -4.59 1.77
CA TYR A 73 -14.85 -5.76 0.92
C TYR A 73 -13.68 -6.66 1.29
N VAL A 74 -13.94 -7.92 1.59
CA VAL A 74 -12.92 -8.94 1.87
C VAL A 74 -12.98 -9.98 0.77
N CYS A 75 -11.82 -10.34 0.24
CA CYS A 75 -11.68 -11.46 -0.67
C CYS A 75 -10.86 -12.54 0.02
N ALA A 76 -11.33 -13.78 -0.03
CA ALA A 76 -10.52 -14.95 0.26
C ALA A 76 -10.22 -15.68 -1.05
N ILE A 77 -8.96 -16.01 -1.31
CA ILE A 77 -8.54 -16.89 -2.40
C ILE A 77 -8.10 -18.20 -1.77
N SER A 78 -8.64 -19.30 -2.26
CA SER A 78 -8.25 -20.66 -1.85
C SER A 78 -7.64 -21.39 -3.04
N VAL A 79 -6.48 -22.02 -2.82
CA VAL A 79 -5.82 -22.87 -3.82
C VAL A 79 -5.67 -24.29 -3.27
N TYR A 80 -5.99 -25.30 -4.07
CA TYR A 80 -5.93 -26.67 -3.60
C TYR A 80 -4.49 -27.18 -3.48
N SER A 81 -4.21 -27.97 -2.45
CA SER A 81 -2.93 -28.62 -2.24
C SER A 81 -2.98 -30.12 -2.33
N PRO A 82 -2.61 -30.71 -3.50
CA PRO A 82 -2.62 -32.16 -3.67
C PRO A 82 -1.71 -32.89 -2.68
N GLU A 83 -0.53 -32.33 -2.39
CA GLU A 83 0.45 -32.91 -1.45
C GLU A 83 -0.09 -32.99 -0.02
N ARG A 84 -0.85 -31.98 0.40
CA ARG A 84 -1.40 -31.86 1.75
C ARG A 84 -2.86 -32.32 1.86
N LYS A 85 -3.50 -32.58 0.72
CA LYS A 85 -4.93 -32.84 0.56
C LYS A 85 -5.83 -31.79 1.23
N GLU A 86 -5.41 -30.51 1.18
CA GLU A 86 -6.11 -29.41 1.85
C GLU A 86 -6.20 -28.16 0.96
N TRP A 87 -7.15 -27.27 1.27
CA TRP A 87 -7.25 -25.95 0.67
C TRP A 87 -6.42 -24.92 1.45
N ILE A 88 -5.53 -24.22 0.75
CA ILE A 88 -4.78 -23.11 1.33
C ILE A 88 -5.55 -21.82 1.05
N LYS A 89 -6.21 -21.29 2.08
CA LYS A 89 -6.99 -20.05 2.03
C LYS A 89 -6.16 -18.86 2.51
N LYS A 90 -6.17 -17.76 1.75
CA LYS A 90 -5.58 -16.47 2.12
C LYS A 90 -6.58 -15.35 1.83
N SER A 91 -6.67 -14.36 2.71
CA SER A 91 -7.61 -13.26 2.57
C SER A 91 -6.98 -11.90 2.87
N ASP A 92 -7.56 -10.87 2.28
CA ASP A 92 -7.29 -9.45 2.55
C ASP A 92 -8.54 -8.65 2.14
N GLY A 93 -8.60 -7.37 2.51
CA GLY A 93 -9.74 -6.51 2.23
C GLY A 93 -9.36 -5.16 1.63
N SER A 94 -10.37 -4.48 1.10
CA SER A 94 -10.29 -3.13 0.54
C SER A 94 -11.54 -2.34 0.91
N GLY A 95 -11.39 -1.02 1.07
CA GLY A 95 -12.54 -0.11 1.14
C GLY A 95 -13.18 0.10 -0.24
N ALA A 96 -14.36 0.73 -0.23
CA ALA A 96 -14.99 1.27 -1.43
C ALA A 96 -14.09 2.34 -2.09
N THR A 97 -14.20 2.47 -3.41
CA THR A 97 -13.50 3.50 -4.18
C THR A 97 -14.41 4.68 -4.53
N ASP A 98 -13.82 5.84 -4.82
CA ASP A 98 -14.61 7.03 -5.21
C ASP A 98 -15.31 6.84 -6.57
N ILE A 99 -14.74 6.02 -7.44
CA ILE A 99 -15.28 5.66 -8.76
C ILE A 99 -15.67 4.18 -8.75
N GLU A 100 -16.91 3.87 -9.14
CA GLU A 100 -17.49 2.52 -9.11
C GLU A 100 -17.25 1.78 -7.77
N PRO A 101 -17.79 2.29 -6.64
CA PRO A 101 -17.36 1.92 -5.28
C PRO A 101 -17.35 0.41 -4.99
N VAL A 102 -18.40 -0.29 -5.42
CA VAL A 102 -18.55 -1.74 -5.21
C VAL A 102 -17.52 -2.52 -6.03
N LYS A 103 -17.38 -2.20 -7.31
CA LYS A 103 -16.48 -2.91 -8.23
C LYS A 103 -15.01 -2.65 -7.91
N GLY A 104 -14.67 -1.41 -7.55
CA GLY A 104 -13.33 -1.04 -7.11
C GLY A 104 -12.98 -1.69 -5.78
N GLY A 105 -13.92 -1.76 -4.84
CA GLY A 105 -13.76 -2.47 -3.57
C GLY A 105 -13.49 -3.97 -3.74
N LEU A 106 -14.33 -4.67 -4.52
CA LEU A 106 -14.16 -6.10 -4.82
C LEU A 106 -12.83 -6.37 -5.55
N SER A 107 -12.51 -5.57 -6.57
CA SER A 107 -11.26 -5.72 -7.32
C SER A 107 -10.03 -5.43 -6.46
N GLY A 108 -10.11 -4.42 -5.60
CA GLY A 108 -9.06 -4.09 -4.63
C GLY A 108 -8.82 -5.24 -3.66
N ALA A 109 -9.89 -5.81 -3.10
CA ALA A 109 -9.81 -6.94 -2.18
C ALA A 109 -9.19 -8.17 -2.84
N LEU A 110 -9.59 -8.51 -4.08
CA LEU A 110 -9.00 -9.61 -4.84
C LEU A 110 -7.49 -9.41 -5.06
N LYS A 111 -7.08 -8.22 -5.54
CA LYS A 111 -5.67 -7.89 -5.79
C LYS A 111 -4.83 -8.00 -4.51
N ARG A 112 -5.37 -7.57 -3.38
CA ARG A 112 -4.69 -7.64 -2.08
C ARG A 112 -4.60 -9.08 -1.58
N ALA A 113 -5.67 -9.87 -1.66
CA ALA A 113 -5.64 -11.29 -1.31
C ALA A 113 -4.64 -12.07 -2.18
N ALA A 114 -4.57 -11.75 -3.48
CA ALA A 114 -3.57 -12.32 -4.40
C ALA A 114 -2.13 -11.95 -3.99
N SER A 115 -1.91 -10.71 -3.54
CA SER A 115 -0.63 -10.28 -2.96
C SER A 115 -0.26 -11.09 -1.71
N VAL A 116 -1.22 -11.50 -0.88
CA VAL A 116 -0.97 -12.40 0.27
C VAL A 116 -0.48 -13.79 -0.18
N LEU A 117 -0.92 -14.28 -1.35
CA LEU A 117 -0.37 -15.48 -2.00
C LEU A 117 0.98 -15.25 -2.71
N GLY A 118 1.42 -13.98 -2.79
CA GLY A 118 2.68 -13.57 -3.42
C GLY A 118 2.52 -13.04 -4.85
N ILE A 119 1.33 -13.17 -5.44
CA ILE A 119 1.03 -12.70 -6.80
C ILE A 119 1.08 -11.17 -6.83
N GLY A 120 1.98 -10.61 -7.65
CA GLY A 120 2.10 -9.15 -7.79
C GLY A 120 2.62 -8.43 -6.55
N ARG A 121 3.02 -9.13 -5.47
CA ARG A 121 3.51 -8.51 -4.23
C ARG A 121 4.71 -7.60 -4.47
N TYR A 122 5.58 -7.97 -5.42
CA TYR A 122 6.75 -7.18 -5.78
C TYR A 122 6.40 -5.77 -6.32
N LEU A 123 5.19 -5.57 -6.86
CA LEU A 123 4.75 -4.27 -7.39
C LEU A 123 4.75 -3.17 -6.33
N TYR A 124 4.49 -3.52 -5.06
CA TYR A 124 4.52 -2.59 -3.92
C TYR A 124 5.90 -2.03 -3.59
N SER A 125 6.95 -2.63 -4.15
CA SER A 125 8.34 -2.21 -3.95
C SER A 125 8.99 -1.76 -5.24
N LEU A 126 8.18 -1.42 -6.24
CA LEU A 126 8.65 -0.73 -7.44
C LEU A 126 8.57 0.77 -7.24
N GLU A 127 9.56 1.46 -7.78
CA GLU A 127 9.56 2.91 -7.83
C GLU A 127 8.55 3.38 -8.88
N GLY A 128 7.67 4.29 -8.47
CA GLY A 128 6.79 5.01 -9.38
C GLY A 128 7.57 6.00 -10.25
N LYS A 129 6.88 6.63 -11.20
CA LYS A 129 7.50 7.57 -12.15
C LYS A 129 6.58 8.76 -12.40
N TRP A 130 7.15 9.96 -12.40
CA TRP A 130 6.44 11.15 -12.83
C TRP A 130 6.21 11.13 -14.34
N VAL A 131 4.96 11.32 -14.74
CA VAL A 131 4.52 11.30 -16.15
C VAL A 131 3.60 12.45 -16.45
N TYR A 132 3.51 12.85 -17.72
CA TYR A 132 2.52 13.83 -18.14
C TYR A 132 1.12 13.23 -18.11
N ILE A 133 0.16 14.02 -17.63
CA ILE A 133 -1.25 13.66 -17.57
C ILE A 133 -2.08 14.63 -18.40
N LYS A 134 -3.31 14.24 -18.74
CA LYS A 134 -4.31 15.10 -19.36
C LYS A 134 -5.65 14.94 -18.66
N PRO A 135 -6.48 15.99 -18.59
CA PRO A 135 -7.81 15.89 -18.02
C PRO A 135 -8.70 14.96 -18.86
N ARG A 136 -9.55 14.18 -18.19
CA ARG A 136 -10.58 13.33 -18.76
C ARG A 136 -11.81 13.38 -17.85
N GLY A 137 -12.78 14.23 -18.22
CA GLY A 137 -13.93 14.52 -17.38
C GLY A 137 -13.50 15.10 -16.03
N SER A 138 -14.00 14.55 -14.93
CA SER A 138 -13.62 14.92 -13.56
C SER A 138 -12.30 14.29 -13.08
N SER A 139 -11.62 13.52 -13.93
CA SER A 139 -10.41 12.76 -13.57
C SER A 139 -9.22 13.12 -14.46
N PHE A 140 -8.05 12.55 -14.16
CA PHE A 140 -6.84 12.69 -14.96
C PHE A 140 -6.40 11.32 -15.48
N VAL A 141 -5.90 11.30 -16.71
CA VAL A 141 -5.32 10.10 -17.33
C VAL A 141 -3.89 10.36 -17.76
N ILE A 142 -3.06 9.33 -17.69
CA ILE A 142 -1.69 9.34 -18.20
C ILE A 142 -1.72 9.55 -19.71
N GLN A 143 -0.85 10.40 -20.23
CA GLN A 143 -0.76 10.61 -21.68
C GLN A 143 -0.23 9.35 -22.38
N GLU A 144 -0.77 9.03 -23.55
CA GLU A 144 -0.45 7.78 -24.27
C GLU A 144 1.04 7.66 -24.61
N SER A 145 1.70 8.78 -24.91
CA SER A 145 3.14 8.87 -25.17
C SER A 145 4.01 8.36 -24.01
N GLU A 146 3.51 8.39 -22.78
CA GLU A 146 4.25 8.01 -21.58
C GLU A 146 4.35 6.49 -21.40
N TYR A 147 3.42 5.71 -21.97
CA TYR A 147 3.34 4.27 -21.73
C TYR A 147 4.56 3.50 -22.25
N LYS A 148 5.17 3.95 -23.36
CA LYS A 148 6.44 3.38 -23.82
C LYS A 148 7.55 3.59 -22.79
N GLY A 149 7.62 4.78 -22.18
CA GLY A 149 8.59 5.11 -21.14
C GLY A 149 8.33 4.41 -19.80
N LEU A 150 7.07 4.09 -19.50
CA LEU A 150 6.66 3.33 -18.32
C LEU A 150 6.99 1.83 -18.46
N ALA A 151 6.77 1.25 -19.64
CA ALA A 151 7.16 -0.14 -19.92
C ALA A 151 8.68 -0.33 -19.82
N VAL A 152 9.47 0.61 -20.37
CA VAL A 152 10.93 0.62 -20.22
C VAL A 152 11.34 0.72 -18.74
N HIS A 153 10.73 1.62 -17.98
CA HIS A 153 10.98 1.80 -16.54
C HIS A 153 10.70 0.52 -15.74
N TYR A 154 9.58 -0.15 -16.01
CA TYR A 154 9.26 -1.43 -15.40
C TYR A 154 10.31 -2.51 -15.71
N ASN A 155 10.65 -2.68 -17.00
CA ASN A 155 11.58 -3.70 -17.45
C ASN A 155 12.99 -3.49 -16.88
N GLN A 156 13.44 -2.24 -16.74
CA GLN A 156 14.70 -1.91 -16.09
C GLN A 156 14.72 -2.36 -14.62
N GLN A 157 13.65 -2.08 -13.87
CA GLN A 157 13.53 -2.53 -12.49
C GLN A 157 13.47 -4.06 -12.39
N MET A 158 12.80 -4.75 -13.31
CA MET A 158 12.77 -6.22 -13.35
C MET A 158 14.15 -6.82 -13.64
N ALA A 159 14.90 -6.23 -14.58
CA ALA A 159 16.27 -6.65 -14.88
C ALA A 159 17.21 -6.47 -13.68
N ALA A 160 17.10 -5.33 -12.97
CA ALA A 160 17.87 -5.06 -11.76
C ALA A 160 17.54 -6.08 -10.65
N ARG A 161 16.25 -6.38 -10.44
CA ARG A 161 15.80 -7.39 -9.46
C ARG A 161 16.33 -8.78 -9.78
N LYS A 162 16.29 -9.18 -11.06
CA LYS A 162 16.83 -10.47 -11.51
C LYS A 162 18.35 -10.55 -11.31
N LYS A 163 19.07 -9.44 -11.53
CA LYS A 163 20.52 -9.37 -11.27
C LYS A 163 20.82 -9.50 -9.76
N ALA A 164 20.06 -8.82 -8.91
CA ALA A 164 20.22 -8.91 -7.46
C ALA A 164 19.98 -10.34 -6.94
N GLN A 165 18.90 -10.98 -7.38
CA GLN A 165 18.58 -12.37 -7.03
C GLN A 165 19.68 -13.35 -7.47
N LYS A 166 20.27 -13.16 -8.66
CA LYS A 166 21.38 -14.00 -9.16
C LYS A 166 22.70 -13.76 -8.41
N ALA A 167 22.93 -12.55 -7.89
CA ALA A 167 24.14 -12.20 -7.15
C ALA A 167 24.13 -12.71 -5.70
N GLY A 168 23.17 -13.54 -5.30
CA GLY A 168 23.03 -14.00 -3.92
C GLY A 168 22.51 -12.94 -2.94
N ASN A 169 22.33 -11.69 -3.40
CA ASN A 169 21.57 -10.69 -2.67
C ASN A 169 20.08 -10.98 -2.85
N ALA A 170 19.57 -11.89 -2.02
CA ALA A 170 18.14 -12.00 -1.78
C ALA A 170 17.60 -10.58 -1.54
N PRO A 171 16.55 -10.14 -2.27
CA PRO A 171 15.79 -8.98 -1.82
C PRO A 171 15.40 -9.24 -0.37
N ALA A 172 15.69 -8.29 0.51
CA ALA A 172 15.20 -8.31 1.87
C ALA A 172 13.74 -8.77 1.86
N GLU A 173 13.46 -9.76 2.70
CA GLU A 173 12.10 -10.15 3.06
C GLU A 173 11.22 -8.89 3.16
N PRO A 174 9.99 -8.86 2.60
CA PRO A 174 9.00 -7.96 3.17
C PRO A 174 8.98 -8.26 4.67
N PRO A 175 8.95 -7.25 5.56
CA PRO A 175 9.02 -7.48 6.99
C PRO A 175 8.03 -8.57 7.35
N LYS A 176 8.54 -9.68 7.90
CA LYS A 176 7.71 -10.74 8.46
C LYS A 176 6.76 -10.06 9.45
N THR A 177 5.47 -10.27 9.23
CA THR A 177 4.49 -10.28 10.32
C THR A 177 4.86 -11.46 11.21
N GLU A 178 5.86 -11.30 12.07
CA GLU A 178 6.02 -12.13 13.26
C GLU A 178 5.17 -11.49 14.36
N THR A 179 4.18 -12.25 14.82
CA THR A 179 3.68 -12.12 16.18
C THR A 179 4.86 -11.97 17.14
N ALA A 180 4.79 -10.91 17.95
CA ALA A 180 5.81 -10.46 18.90
C ALA A 180 6.55 -11.59 19.62
N PRO A 181 7.88 -11.43 19.77
CA PRO A 181 8.50 -11.65 21.08
C PRO A 181 9.38 -10.46 21.51
N LYS A 182 8.95 -9.85 22.61
CA LYS A 182 9.74 -9.44 23.79
C LYS A 182 11.25 -9.15 23.60
N ALA A 183 11.55 -7.86 23.68
CA ALA A 183 12.73 -7.19 24.23
C ALA A 183 14.05 -7.96 24.39
N ALA A 184 15.07 -7.51 23.65
CA ALA A 184 16.37 -7.15 24.20
C ALA A 184 16.97 -6.00 23.38
N GLU A 185 17.12 -4.82 24.01
CA GLU A 185 18.00 -3.72 23.61
C GLU A 185 19.50 -4.15 23.66
N PRO A 186 20.49 -3.40 23.12
CA PRO A 186 20.46 -1.99 22.67
C PRO A 186 21.18 -1.68 21.33
N GLN A 187 20.71 -0.65 20.60
CA GLN A 187 21.44 0.61 20.32
C GLN A 187 20.80 1.39 19.15
N LYS A 188 20.57 2.69 19.41
CA LYS A 188 19.96 3.71 18.53
C LYS A 188 20.51 3.73 17.10
N PRO A 189 19.64 3.98 16.12
CA PRO A 189 19.84 5.17 15.27
C PRO A 189 18.64 6.11 15.30
N GLN A 190 18.90 7.40 15.50
CA GLN A 190 17.94 8.48 15.29
C GLN A 190 17.48 8.45 13.83
N GLU A 191 16.19 8.20 13.58
CA GLU A 191 15.62 8.38 12.24
C GLU A 191 15.45 9.87 11.95
N ASN A 192 16.37 10.36 11.14
CA ASN A 192 16.34 11.71 10.60
C ASN A 192 15.20 11.80 9.57
N THR A 193 14.05 12.34 9.99
CA THR A 193 12.83 12.53 9.15
C THR A 193 12.97 13.72 8.19
N ALA A 194 14.19 14.00 7.72
CA ALA A 194 14.50 15.11 6.84
C ALA A 194 13.97 14.83 5.43
N GLY A 195 12.95 15.57 4.99
CA GLY A 195 12.46 15.58 3.61
C GLY A 195 11.28 14.66 3.26
N ILE A 196 10.77 13.85 4.20
CA ILE A 196 9.58 13.03 3.96
C ILE A 196 8.32 13.90 4.10
N LYS A 197 7.48 13.91 3.05
CA LYS A 197 6.22 14.63 3.01
C LYS A 197 5.09 13.75 3.54
N PHE A 198 4.39 14.23 4.56
CA PHE A 198 3.23 13.60 5.15
C PHE A 198 1.97 14.40 4.80
N ARG A 199 0.89 13.71 4.46
CA ARG A 199 -0.42 14.33 4.24
C ARG A 199 -1.22 14.30 5.53
N VAL A 200 -1.71 15.44 6.00
CA VAL A 200 -2.66 15.49 7.12
C VAL A 200 -3.99 14.93 6.63
N VAL A 201 -4.39 13.76 7.12
CA VAL A 201 -5.67 13.13 6.78
C VAL A 201 -6.77 13.60 7.73
N LYS A 202 -6.43 13.80 8.99
CA LYS A 202 -7.38 14.22 10.01
C LYS A 202 -6.69 14.99 11.12
N SER A 203 -7.26 16.13 11.51
CA SER A 203 -6.85 16.89 12.70
C SER A 203 -8.02 17.00 13.68
N VAL A 204 -7.89 16.39 14.86
CA VAL A 204 -8.92 16.46 15.91
C VAL A 204 -8.35 17.17 17.13
N VAL A 205 -8.82 18.38 17.38
CA VAL A 205 -8.47 19.16 18.58
C VAL A 205 -9.35 18.71 19.74
N ARG A 206 -8.73 18.37 20.88
CA ARG A 206 -9.40 18.06 22.15
C ARG A 206 -8.85 18.95 23.25
N ASN A 207 -9.75 19.60 23.98
CA ASN A 207 -9.39 20.37 25.16
C ASN A 207 -9.43 19.46 26.40
N GLY A 208 -8.27 19.22 27.01
CA GLY A 208 -8.14 18.44 28.24
C GLY A 208 -7.73 19.31 29.43
N ALA A 209 -7.72 18.72 30.63
CA ALA A 209 -7.41 19.41 31.89
C ALA A 209 -5.96 19.98 31.99
N LYS A 210 -5.04 19.56 31.10
CA LYS A 210 -3.64 20.05 31.03
C LYS A 210 -3.34 20.87 29.76
N GLY A 211 -4.38 21.37 29.08
CA GLY A 211 -4.28 22.18 27.87
C GLY A 211 -4.85 21.51 26.62
N THR A 212 -4.87 22.25 25.52
CA THR A 212 -5.33 21.78 24.20
C THR A 212 -4.37 20.75 23.63
N GLN A 213 -4.88 19.59 23.21
CA GLN A 213 -4.13 18.56 22.51
C GLN A 213 -4.77 18.29 21.15
N THR A 214 -3.96 18.15 20.11
CA THR A 214 -4.44 17.81 18.77
C THR A 214 -3.98 16.40 18.41
N ALA A 215 -4.93 15.53 18.08
CA ALA A 215 -4.65 14.25 17.46
C ALA A 215 -4.58 14.45 15.94
N LEU A 216 -3.41 14.21 15.36
CA LEU A 216 -3.15 14.28 13.94
C LEU A 216 -3.01 12.88 13.39
N THR A 217 -3.82 12.55 12.38
CA THR A 217 -3.60 11.39 11.53
C THR A 217 -2.89 11.86 10.27
N LEU A 218 -1.68 11.37 10.11
CA LEU A 218 -0.80 11.65 8.99
C LEU A 218 -0.73 10.43 8.08
N GLU A 219 -0.73 10.65 6.78
CA GLU A 219 -0.49 9.61 5.79
C GLU A 219 0.90 9.77 5.20
N THR A 220 1.65 8.69 5.24
CA THR A 220 2.95 8.57 4.62
C THR A 220 2.83 8.47 3.09
N PRO A 221 3.92 8.72 2.33
CA PRO A 221 3.95 8.47 0.89
C PRO A 221 3.62 7.02 0.47
N GLN A 222 3.65 6.09 1.43
CA GLN A 222 3.35 4.66 1.27
C GLN A 222 1.90 4.30 1.65
N ASN A 223 1.02 5.29 1.84
CA ASN A 223 -0.38 5.14 2.29
C ASN A 223 -0.54 4.44 3.66
N GLN A 224 0.48 4.53 4.51
CA GLN A 224 0.35 4.13 5.92
C GLN A 224 -0.14 5.32 6.75
N LEU A 225 -1.13 5.10 7.60
CA LEU A 225 -1.65 6.09 8.53
C LEU A 225 -0.88 6.03 9.84
N ILE A 226 -0.32 7.17 10.25
CA ILE A 226 0.34 7.38 11.53
C ILE A 226 -0.51 8.36 12.32
N THR A 227 -1.03 7.92 13.46
CA THR A 227 -1.71 8.82 14.40
C THR A 227 -0.70 9.28 15.45
N GLY A 228 -0.53 10.60 15.57
CA GLY A 228 0.30 11.23 16.58
C GLY A 228 -0.43 12.33 17.32
N TYR A 229 -0.08 12.53 18.58
CA TYR A 229 -0.65 13.54 19.46
C TYR A 229 0.32 14.69 19.60
N MET A 230 -0.18 15.92 19.60
CA MET A 230 0.63 17.11 19.79
C MET A 230 -0.05 18.05 20.77
N GLN A 231 0.74 18.82 21.50
CA GLN A 231 0.23 19.85 22.39
C GLN A 231 0.01 21.15 21.59
N GLY A 232 -1.15 21.77 21.76
CA GLY A 232 -1.58 22.98 21.02
C GLY A 232 -2.39 22.68 19.76
N ASN A 233 -2.91 23.73 19.14
CA ASN A 233 -3.64 23.69 17.87
C ASN A 233 -2.73 24.19 16.74
N PRO A 234 -2.28 23.32 15.83
CA PRO A 234 -1.38 23.72 14.73
C PRO A 234 -2.05 24.43 13.56
N GLU A 235 -3.39 24.61 13.61
CA GLU A 235 -4.20 25.13 12.51
C GLU A 235 -3.88 24.45 11.17
N LEU A 236 -3.81 23.11 11.22
CA LEU A 236 -3.62 22.28 10.04
C LEU A 236 -4.97 21.96 9.41
N ARG A 237 -5.04 22.08 8.09
CA ARG A 237 -6.22 21.68 7.30
C ARG A 237 -6.09 20.24 6.84
N ASP A 238 -7.22 19.56 6.74
CA ASP A 238 -7.26 18.24 6.11
C ASP A 238 -6.76 18.34 4.65
N GLY A 239 -5.89 17.43 4.25
CA GLY A 239 -5.16 17.44 2.98
C GLY A 239 -3.86 18.24 2.96
N GLN A 240 -3.50 18.94 4.05
CA GLN A 240 -2.28 19.75 4.09
C GLN A 240 -1.02 18.89 4.14
N ILE A 241 0.00 19.27 3.36
CA ILE A 241 1.28 18.57 3.35
C ILE A 241 2.20 19.20 4.40
N ILE A 242 2.77 18.35 5.25
CA ILE A 242 3.78 18.73 6.22
C ILE A 242 5.05 17.92 6.00
N CYS A 243 6.20 18.51 6.24
CA CYS A 243 7.51 17.87 6.12
C CYS A 243 8.28 17.98 7.43
N ASN A 244 9.37 17.23 7.56
CA ASN A 244 10.25 17.28 8.73
C ASN A 244 9.51 16.99 10.05
N VAL A 245 8.56 16.03 10.01
CA VAL A 245 7.72 15.67 11.16
C VAL A 245 8.56 14.94 12.19
N LYS A 246 8.73 15.56 13.37
CA LYS A 246 9.43 14.97 14.52
C LYS A 246 8.46 14.17 15.35
N ILE A 247 8.51 12.85 15.21
CA ILE A 247 7.67 11.89 15.94
C ILE A 247 8.47 11.26 17.07
N GLU A 248 7.97 11.33 18.29
CA GLU A 248 8.50 10.66 19.48
C GLU A 248 7.52 9.58 19.92
N GLU A 249 7.92 8.32 19.82
CA GLU A 249 7.13 7.22 20.39
C GLU A 249 7.21 7.27 21.92
N ARG A 250 6.05 7.21 22.58
CA ARG A 250 5.93 7.09 24.03
C ARG A 250 5.06 5.90 24.38
N GLU A 251 5.35 5.33 25.54
CA GLU A 251 4.55 4.25 26.09
C GLU A 251 3.87 4.72 27.38
N SER A 252 2.58 4.46 27.50
CA SER A 252 1.81 4.71 28.71
C SER A 252 1.13 3.43 29.15
N ALA A 253 1.20 3.13 30.45
CA ALA A 253 0.54 1.97 31.05
C ALA A 253 -0.99 1.95 30.82
N THR A 254 -1.60 3.09 30.49
CA THR A 254 -3.06 3.21 30.33
C THR A 254 -3.52 3.20 28.86
N ILE A 255 -2.65 3.55 27.90
CA ILE A 255 -3.01 3.80 26.49
C ILE A 255 -2.15 2.96 25.51
N GLY A 256 -1.12 2.28 26.01
CA GLY A 256 -0.14 1.57 25.19
C GLY A 256 0.85 2.51 24.52
N LYS A 257 1.42 2.09 23.39
CA LYS A 257 2.35 2.88 22.57
C LYS A 257 1.60 3.94 21.77
N TYR A 258 2.00 5.19 21.90
CA TYR A 258 1.42 6.33 21.22
C TYR A 258 2.52 7.28 20.72
N ASN A 259 2.29 7.91 19.59
CA ASN A 259 3.24 8.83 18.99
C ASN A 259 2.96 10.26 19.45
N ILE A 260 4.00 11.01 19.78
CA ILE A 260 3.94 12.44 20.05
C ILE A 260 4.59 13.19 18.89
N ILE A 261 3.85 14.04 18.21
CA ILE A 261 4.41 14.95 17.21
C ILE A 261 4.91 16.19 17.93
N ARG A 262 6.22 16.41 17.95
CA ARG A 262 6.86 17.57 18.61
C ARG A 262 7.08 18.76 17.71
N GLY A 263 7.05 18.56 16.40
CA GLY A 263 7.24 19.62 15.44
C GLY A 263 7.10 19.09 14.02
N PHE A 264 6.74 19.99 13.12
CA PHE A 264 6.61 19.75 11.70
C PHE A 264 6.76 21.10 10.99
N GLU A 265 7.14 21.07 9.73
CA GLU A 265 7.16 22.25 8.88
C GLU A 265 6.00 22.16 7.89
N LYS A 266 5.28 23.26 7.68
CA LYS A 266 4.25 23.33 6.63
C LYS A 266 4.99 23.37 5.30
N ALA A 267 4.72 22.42 4.41
CA ALA A 267 5.22 22.53 3.04
C ALA A 267 4.51 23.72 2.39
N ALA A 268 5.28 24.63 1.79
CA ALA A 268 4.75 25.76 1.02
C ALA A 268 3.96 25.28 -0.20
#